data_AF-A0AAW1ZH03-F1
#
_entry.id   AF-A0AAW1ZH03-F1
#
_cell.length_a   1.000
_cell.length_b   1.000
_cell.length_c   1.000
_cell.angle_alpha   90.00
_cell.angle_beta   90.00
_cell.angle_gamma   90.00
#
_symmetry.space_group_name_H-M   'P 1'
#
loop_
_entity.id
_entity.type
_entity.pdbx_description
1 polymer ?
#
loop_
_entity_poly.entity_id
_entity_poly.type
_entity_poly.pdbx_seq_one_letter_code
_entity_poly.pdbx_strand_id
1 'polypeptide(L)'
;MILFAAAESSPYEASGETVQTITFKEDQCNPSKTAIKCCICLKTLKKYLPIINAKINKKINSICRPNLYLWRTCRSIAKIVKNLVIKGYFPGSPRRSCIKYKMCKRID
;
A
#
# COMPACT_ATOMS: atom_id res chain seq x y z
N MET A 1 -56.98 4.49 -16.26
CA MET A 1 -57.48 3.32 -17.02
C MET A 1 -56.39 2.87 -17.98
N ILE A 2 -55.91 1.62 -17.80
CA ILE A 2 -55.59 0.56 -18.78
C ILE A 2 -54.81 0.91 -20.08
N LEU A 3 -53.61 0.30 -20.17
CA LEU A 3 -52.86 -0.32 -21.31
C LEU A 3 -52.60 0.51 -22.60
N PHE A 4 -51.44 0.43 -23.27
CA PHE A 4 -50.86 -0.75 -23.93
C PHE A 4 -49.33 -0.66 -24.12
N ALA A 5 -48.71 -1.83 -24.13
CA ALA A 5 -47.37 -2.08 -24.65
C ALA A 5 -47.40 -2.25 -26.19
N ALA A 6 -46.31 -1.89 -26.85
CA ALA A 6 -45.90 -2.45 -28.13
C ALA A 6 -44.36 -2.45 -28.24
N ALA A 7 -43.80 -3.65 -28.36
CA ALA A 7 -42.48 -3.93 -28.95
C ALA A 7 -42.53 -3.52 -30.45
N GLU A 8 -41.47 -3.31 -31.23
CA GLU A 8 -40.21 -4.02 -31.49
C GLU A 8 -39.27 -2.99 -32.18
N SER A 9 -37.96 -2.95 -32.04
CA SER A 9 -37.01 -3.88 -32.67
C SER A 9 -35.58 -3.37 -32.41
N SER A 10 -34.66 -4.30 -32.15
CA SER A 10 -33.20 -4.10 -32.14
C SER A 10 -32.67 -4.25 -33.58
N PRO A 11 -31.57 -3.57 -33.97
CA PRO A 11 -30.30 -4.31 -34.01
C PRO A 11 -29.04 -3.48 -33.69
N TYR A 12 -28.22 -4.01 -32.77
CA TYR A 12 -26.74 -4.05 -32.66
C TYR A 12 -25.80 -2.98 -33.27
N GLU A 13 -24.69 -2.76 -32.54
CA GLU A 13 -23.41 -2.06 -32.84
C GLU A 13 -23.36 -0.56 -32.44
N ALA A 14 -22.37 -0.03 -31.71
CA ALA A 14 -21.05 -0.49 -31.30
C ALA A 14 -20.61 0.18 -29.98
N SER A 15 -19.71 -0.50 -29.29
CA SER A 15 -19.05 -0.16 -28.02
C SER A 15 -18.63 1.30 -27.85
N GLY A 16 -19.13 1.91 -26.78
CA GLY A 16 -18.50 3.04 -26.10
C GLY A 16 -18.48 2.75 -24.60
N GLU A 17 -17.68 1.78 -24.17
CA GLU A 17 -17.52 1.50 -22.74
C GLU A 17 -16.95 2.73 -22.03
N THR A 18 -17.82 3.36 -21.26
CA THR A 18 -17.50 4.39 -20.28
C THR A 18 -16.38 3.90 -19.38
N VAL A 19 -15.21 4.55 -19.46
CA VAL A 19 -14.11 4.37 -18.50
C VAL A 19 -14.61 4.84 -17.13
N GLN A 20 -15.16 3.92 -16.34
CA GLN A 20 -15.50 4.18 -14.96
C GLN A 20 -14.21 4.27 -14.16
N THR A 21 -13.85 5.49 -13.76
CA THR A 21 -12.74 5.75 -12.85
C THR A 21 -13.10 5.23 -11.45
N ILE A 22 -12.73 3.99 -11.14
CA ILE A 22 -12.99 3.40 -9.83
C ILE A 22 -12.08 4.06 -8.79
N THR A 23 -12.64 4.96 -7.99
CA THR A 23 -11.96 5.55 -6.82
C THR A 23 -11.91 4.52 -5.69
N PHE A 24 -10.82 3.75 -5.61
CA PHE A 24 -10.62 2.79 -4.52
C PHE A 24 -10.25 3.52 -3.21
N LYS A 25 -11.16 3.52 -2.23
CA LYS A 25 -10.86 3.87 -0.84
C LYS A 25 -9.88 2.84 -0.25
N GLU A 26 -8.92 3.31 0.54
CA GLU A 26 -7.74 2.58 1.04
C GLU A 26 -8.00 1.28 1.84
N ASP A 27 -9.26 0.96 2.14
CA ASP A 27 -9.68 -0.20 2.92
C ASP A 27 -10.53 -1.23 2.17
N GLN A 28 -10.95 -0.98 0.92
CA GLN A 28 -11.72 -1.97 0.15
C GLN A 28 -10.85 -2.74 -0.83
N CYS A 29 -10.31 -3.86 -0.36
CA CYS A 29 -9.70 -4.88 -1.20
C CYS A 29 -10.77 -5.65 -1.97
N ASN A 30 -11.18 -5.14 -3.14
CA ASN A 30 -12.15 -5.81 -4.00
C ASN A 30 -11.43 -6.85 -4.90
N PRO A 31 -11.79 -8.15 -4.88
CA PRO A 31 -10.99 -9.22 -5.46
C PRO A 31 -11.22 -9.36 -6.97
N SER A 32 -10.68 -8.43 -7.77
CA SER A 32 -10.30 -8.77 -9.15
C SER A 32 -8.93 -9.45 -9.11
N LYS A 33 -8.62 -10.38 -10.03
CA LYS A 33 -7.38 -11.19 -10.01
C LYS A 33 -6.08 -10.35 -9.97
N THR A 34 -6.14 -9.08 -10.40
CA THR A 34 -5.03 -8.10 -10.33
C THR A 34 -4.93 -7.41 -8.96
N ALA A 35 -6.00 -7.40 -8.17
CA ALA A 35 -6.05 -6.81 -6.82
C ALA A 35 -5.53 -7.74 -5.72
N ILE A 36 -5.56 -9.07 -5.90
CA ILE A 36 -5.18 -10.03 -4.84
C ILE A 36 -3.71 -9.86 -4.43
N LYS A 37 -2.77 -9.78 -5.39
CA LYS A 37 -1.33 -9.56 -5.11
C LYS A 37 -1.10 -8.24 -4.37
N CYS A 38 -1.79 -7.19 -4.79
CA CYS A 38 -1.72 -5.87 -4.16
C CYS A 38 -2.26 -5.91 -2.73
N CYS A 39 -3.39 -6.57 -2.51
CA CYS A 39 -4.02 -6.74 -1.21
C CYS A 39 -3.17 -7.54 -0.23
N ILE A 40 -2.61 -8.66 -0.67
CA ILE A 40 -1.68 -9.46 0.14
C ILE A 40 -0.46 -8.61 0.53
N CYS A 41 0.13 -7.90 -0.44
CA CYS A 41 1.27 -7.03 -0.18
C CYS A 41 0.93 -5.92 0.84
N LEU A 42 -0.20 -5.23 0.67
CA LEU A 42 -0.64 -4.16 1.58
C LEU A 42 -0.88 -4.67 3.00
N LYS A 43 -1.62 -5.77 3.16
CA LYS A 43 -1.88 -6.39 4.47
C LYS A 43 -0.57 -6.84 5.13
N THR A 44 0.31 -7.45 4.36
CA THR A 44 1.63 -7.90 4.85
C THR A 44 2.45 -6.71 5.32
N LEU A 45 2.61 -5.67 4.51
CA LEU A 45 3.38 -4.50 4.90
C LEU A 45 2.80 -3.77 6.10
N LYS A 46 1.47 -3.58 6.16
CA LYS A 46 0.80 -2.97 7.33
C LYS A 46 1.10 -3.75 8.62
N LYS A 47 1.21 -5.09 8.55
CA LYS A 47 1.53 -5.94 9.72
C LYS A 47 3.02 -5.99 10.05
N TYR A 48 3.90 -6.06 9.05
CA TYR A 48 5.34 -6.27 9.25
C TYR A 48 6.12 -4.98 9.53
N LEU A 49 5.74 -3.85 8.95
CA LEU A 49 6.40 -2.55 9.19
C LEU A 49 6.54 -2.17 10.67
N PRO A 50 5.49 -2.27 11.52
CA PRO A 50 5.63 -1.96 12.94
C PRO A 50 6.55 -2.95 13.66
N ILE A 51 6.50 -4.24 13.30
CA ILE A 51 7.35 -5.29 13.89
C ILE A 51 8.83 -5.05 13.57
N ILE A 52 9.14 -4.73 12.30
CA ILE A 52 10.50 -4.40 11.86
C ILE A 52 11.00 -3.16 12.58
N ASN A 53 10.17 -2.11 12.68
CA ASN A 53 10.52 -0.89 13.41
C ASN A 53 10.83 -1.15 14.88
N ALA A 54 10.03 -1.98 15.55
CA ALA A 54 10.24 -2.35 16.95
C ALA A 54 11.55 -3.14 17.12
N LYS A 55 11.83 -4.11 16.24
CA LYS A 55 13.09 -4.88 16.27
C LYS A 55 14.31 -3.98 16.06
N ILE A 56 14.27 -3.08 15.09
CA ILE A 56 15.36 -2.14 14.84
C ILE A 56 15.57 -1.21 16.05
N ASN A 57 14.50 -0.64 16.61
CA ASN A 57 14.60 0.21 17.80
C ASN A 57 15.22 -0.54 18.99
N LYS A 58 14.87 -1.81 19.20
CA LYS A 58 15.49 -2.65 20.24
C LYS A 58 16.99 -2.84 20.00
N LYS A 59 17.40 -3.06 18.74
CA LYS A 59 18.82 -3.20 18.38
C LYS A 59 19.58 -1.88 18.55
N ILE A 60 18.97 -0.74 18.18
CA ILE A 60 19.54 0.59 18.41
C ILE A 60 19.81 0.81 19.90
N ASN A 61 18.83 0.52 20.77
CA ASN A 61 19.02 0.65 22.21
C ASN A 61 20.18 -0.22 22.70
N SER A 62 20.31 -1.46 22.19
CA SER A 62 21.42 -2.35 22.50
C SER A 62 22.79 -1.79 22.09
N ILE A 63 22.88 -1.16 20.90
CA ILE A 63 24.11 -0.57 20.36
C ILE A 63 24.49 0.70 21.13
N CYS A 64 23.50 1.52 21.51
CA CYS A 64 23.76 2.77 22.24
C CYS A 64 23.97 2.57 23.74
N ARG A 65 23.53 1.44 24.32
CA ARG A 65 23.64 1.13 25.76
C ARG A 65 25.06 1.23 26.32
N PRO A 66 26.12 0.74 25.66
CA PRO A 66 27.48 0.90 26.15
C PRO A 66 27.98 2.37 26.14
N ASN A 67 27.38 3.25 25.34
CA ASN A 67 27.78 4.65 25.20
C ASN A 67 26.80 5.59 25.89
N LEU A 68 26.59 5.43 27.20
CA LEU A 68 25.62 6.24 27.97
C LEU A 68 25.91 7.74 27.90
N TYR A 69 27.18 8.13 27.94
CA TYR A 69 27.63 9.53 27.84
C TYR A 69 27.30 10.17 26.47
N LEU A 70 27.20 9.36 25.41
CA LEU A 70 26.79 9.77 24.06
C LEU A 70 25.38 9.28 23.70
N TRP A 71 24.56 8.87 24.68
CA TRP A 71 23.28 8.20 24.42
C TRP A 71 22.38 8.99 23.48
N ARG A 72 22.25 10.31 23.69
CA ARG A 72 21.45 11.21 22.84
C ARG A 72 21.99 11.25 21.41
N THR A 73 23.29 11.43 21.24
CA THR A 73 23.97 11.49 19.94
C THR A 73 23.87 10.16 19.20
N CYS A 74 24.15 9.04 19.88
CA CYS A 74 24.04 7.70 19.33
C CYS A 74 22.60 7.41 18.86
N ARG A 75 21.59 7.74 19.67
CA ARG A 75 20.18 7.54 19.30
C ARG A 75 19.75 8.41 18.12
N SER A 76 20.27 9.64 18.04
CA SER A 76 20.03 10.54 16.92
C SER A 76 20.57 9.97 15.60
N ILE A 77 21.85 9.60 15.59
CA ILE A 77 22.52 8.99 14.42
C ILE A 77 21.81 7.69 14.04
N ALA A 78 21.53 6.81 15.01
CA ALA A 78 20.86 5.55 14.76
C ALA A 78 19.44 5.72 14.21
N LYS A 79 18.71 6.78 14.59
CA LYS A 79 17.40 7.13 14.00
C LYS A 79 17.54 7.56 12.54
N ILE A 80 18.58 8.33 12.20
CA ILE A 80 18.89 8.70 10.80
C ILE A 80 19.20 7.45 9.98
N VAL A 81 20.09 6.59 10.46
CA VAL A 81 20.44 5.33 9.80
C VAL A 81 19.22 4.43 9.63
N LYS A 82 18.38 4.28 10.66
CA LYS A 82 17.11 3.56 10.55
C LYS A 82 16.24 4.11 9.43
N ASN A 83 16.08 5.43 9.37
CA ASN A 83 15.24 6.05 8.35
C ASN A 83 15.81 5.84 6.94
N LEU A 84 17.13 5.85 6.76
CA LEU A 84 17.78 5.54 5.47
C LEU A 84 17.47 4.10 5.04
N VAL A 85 17.67 3.13 5.95
CA VAL A 85 17.37 1.71 5.69
C VAL A 85 15.89 1.52 5.38
N ILE A 86 14.99 2.01 6.24
CA ILE A 86 13.54 1.84 6.06
C ILE A 86 13.06 2.50 4.78
N LYS A 87 13.52 3.71 4.42
CA LYS A 87 13.13 4.36 3.16
C LYS A 87 13.64 3.62 1.92
N GLY A 88 14.81 2.96 2.02
CA GLY A 88 15.35 2.14 0.94
C GLY A 88 14.43 0.95 0.59
N TYR A 89 13.92 0.26 1.61
CA TYR A 89 13.02 -0.89 1.42
C TYR A 89 11.54 -0.50 1.29
N PHE A 90 11.08 0.49 2.03
CA PHE A 90 9.68 0.90 2.16
C PHE A 90 9.53 2.41 1.90
N PRO A 91 9.38 2.83 0.63
CA PRO A 91 9.30 4.24 0.27
C PRO A 91 7.97 4.88 0.72
N GLY A 92 7.93 5.36 1.97
CA GLY A 92 6.85 6.18 2.51
C GLY A 92 5.62 5.38 2.91
N SER A 93 4.80 4.96 1.93
CA SER A 93 3.55 4.24 2.20
C SER A 93 3.65 2.75 1.82
N PRO A 94 2.89 1.87 2.50
CA PRO A 94 2.75 0.47 2.10
C PRO A 94 2.37 0.32 0.63
N ARG A 95 1.49 1.20 0.11
CA ARG A 95 1.08 1.21 -1.29
C ARG A 95 2.23 1.53 -2.24
N ARG A 96 3.01 2.58 -1.97
CA ARG A 96 4.20 2.91 -2.78
C ARG A 96 5.22 1.77 -2.78
N SER A 97 5.40 1.12 -1.64
CA SER A 97 6.26 -0.06 -1.53
C SER A 97 5.74 -1.21 -2.39
N CYS A 98 4.44 -1.52 -2.32
CA CYS A 98 3.83 -2.56 -3.17
C CYS A 98 3.86 -2.22 -4.67
N ILE A 99 3.76 -0.95 -5.04
CA ILE A 99 3.97 -0.52 -6.43
C ILE A 99 5.43 -0.71 -6.86
N LYS A 100 6.40 -0.32 -6.02
CA LYS A 100 7.84 -0.51 -6.28
C LYS A 100 8.20 -1.97 -6.56
N TYR A 101 7.59 -2.90 -5.82
CA TYR A 101 7.79 -4.34 -6.01
C TYR A 101 6.83 -4.98 -7.03
N LYS A 102 6.16 -4.19 -7.88
CA LYS A 102 5.23 -4.64 -8.94
C LYS A 102 4.07 -5.52 -8.42
N MET A 103 3.73 -5.40 -7.14
CA MET A 103 2.59 -6.09 -6.52
C MET A 103 1.28 -5.33 -6.70
N CYS A 104 1.34 -4.00 -6.81
CA CYS A 104 0.23 -3.12 -7.13
C CYS A 104 0.50 -2.39 -8.45
N LYS A 105 -0.54 -2.14 -9.26
CA LYS A 105 -0.46 -1.21 -10.39
C LYS A 105 -0.47 0.24 -9.88
N ARG A 106 0.22 1.13 -10.60
CA ARG A 106 0.01 2.58 -10.46
C ARG A 106 -1.41 2.86 -10.96
N ILE A 107 -2.17 3.63 -10.19
CA ILE A 107 -3.41 4.23 -10.68
C ILE A 107 -2.97 5.65 -10.99
N ASP A 108 -2.87 5.96 -12.28
CA ASP A 108 -2.65 7.31 -12.79
C ASP A 108 -3.98 8.07 -12.80
#